data_AF-A0A2J4GAU2-F1
#
_entry.id   AF-A0A2J4GAU2-F1
#
_cell.length_a   1.000
_cell.length_b   1.000
_cell.length_c   1.000
_cell.angle_alpha   90.00
_cell.angle_beta   90.00
_cell.angle_gamma   90.00
#
_symmetry.space_group_name_H-M   'P 1'
#
loop_
_entity.id
_entity.type
_entity.pdbx_description
1 polymer ?
#
loop_
_entity_poly.entity_id
_entity_poly.type
_entity_poly.pdbx_seq_one_letter_code
_entity_poly.pdbx_strand_id
1 'polypeptide(L)'
;MGVSELVALRQLLRRSLNEKQVLLLREISEHPPVNVTRLLAEVSAKHNLPISTLKGHVWALRDLGLVVYAPRRPIRLTPAGWLVMEILGLRGGVGDPEV
;
A
#
# COMPACT_ATOMS: atom_id res chain seq x y z
N MET A 1 -9.72 18.74 7.83
CA MET A 1 -8.32 18.79 8.29
C MET A 1 -7.71 20.05 7.72
N GLY A 2 -6.96 20.84 8.49
CA GLY A 2 -6.24 21.97 7.91
C GLY A 2 -5.09 21.49 7.02
N VAL A 3 -4.60 22.38 6.15
CA VAL A 3 -3.52 22.05 5.19
C VAL A 3 -2.22 21.69 5.92
N SER A 4 -1.95 22.35 7.05
CA SER A 4 -0.75 22.12 7.86
C SER A 4 -0.73 20.71 8.48
N GLU A 5 -1.85 20.27 9.05
CA GLU A 5 -1.99 18.95 9.66
C GLU A 5 -1.85 17.83 8.63
N LEU A 6 -2.40 18.03 7.42
CA LEU A 6 -2.27 17.06 6.33
C LEU A 6 -0.80 16.90 5.89
N VAL A 7 -0.06 18.00 5.77
CA VAL A 7 1.37 17.98 5.43
C VAL A 7 2.17 17.25 6.51
N ALA A 8 1.90 17.54 7.79
CA ALA A 8 2.57 16.87 8.91
C ALA A 8 2.30 15.35 8.91
N LEU A 9 1.04 14.93 8.75
CA LEU A 9 0.67 13.51 8.67
C LEU A 9 1.30 12.80 7.47
N ARG A 10 1.33 13.46 6.30
CA ARG A 10 1.98 12.91 5.10
C ARG A 10 3.47 12.67 5.35
N GLN A 11 4.17 13.60 6.00
CA GLN A 11 5.59 13.44 6.32
C GLN A 11 5.81 12.32 7.34
N LEU A 12 4.97 12.22 8.37
CA LEU A 12 5.01 11.14 9.36
C LEU A 12 4.81 9.78 8.70
N LEU A 13 3.78 9.63 7.87
CA LEU A 13 3.48 8.37 7.19
C LEU A 13 4.59 7.97 6.22
N ARG A 14 5.22 8.92 5.50
CA ARG A 14 6.37 8.63 4.63
C ARG A 14 7.61 8.13 5.40
N ARG A 15 7.78 8.55 6.66
CA ARG A 15 8.86 8.07 7.52
C ARG A 15 8.55 6.69 8.13
N SER A 16 7.27 6.45 8.44
CA SER A 16 6.83 5.21 9.08
C SER A 16 6.62 4.06 8.08
N LEU A 17 6.15 4.35 6.87
CA LEU A 17 5.96 3.37 5.81
C LEU A 17 7.16 3.40 4.86
N ASN A 18 7.88 2.28 4.77
CA ASN A 18 9.00 2.19 3.85
C ASN A 18 8.53 2.05 2.39
N GLU A 19 9.44 2.29 1.44
CA GLU A 19 9.16 2.26 0.00
C GLU A 19 8.50 0.95 -0.48
N LYS A 20 8.89 -0.18 0.12
CA LYS A 20 8.34 -1.51 -0.23
C LYS A 20 6.91 -1.70 0.27
N GLN A 21 6.58 -1.14 1.43
CA GLN A 21 5.21 -1.11 1.93
C GLN A 21 4.31 -0.22 1.09
N VAL A 22 4.80 0.97 0.71
CA VAL A 22 4.10 1.87 -0.22
C VAL A 22 3.87 1.21 -1.57
N LEU A 23 4.89 0.53 -2.10
CA LEU A 23 4.79 -0.26 -3.33
C LEU A 23 3.67 -1.30 -3.23
N LEU A 24 3.66 -2.10 -2.15
CA LEU A 24 2.63 -3.11 -1.96
C LEU A 24 1.22 -2.52 -1.82
N LEU A 25 1.05 -1.38 -1.15
CA LEU A 25 -0.23 -0.68 -1.08
C LEU A 25 -0.73 -0.28 -2.48
N ARG A 26 0.15 0.25 -3.34
CA ARG A 26 -0.16 0.59 -4.74
C ARG A 26 -0.56 -0.65 -5.54
N GLU A 27 0.26 -1.70 -5.51
CA GLU A 27 -0.01 -2.93 -6.25
C GLU A 27 -1.35 -3.58 -5.82
N ILE A 28 -1.68 -3.56 -4.51
CA ILE A 28 -2.99 -4.05 -4.02
C ILE A 28 -4.15 -3.17 -4.52
N SER A 29 -3.93 -1.86 -4.65
CA SER A 29 -4.97 -0.91 -5.09
C SER A 29 -5.26 -0.99 -6.59
N GLU A 30 -4.24 -1.30 -7.40
CA GLU A 30 -4.30 -1.28 -8.87
C GLU A 30 -4.66 -2.64 -9.46
N HIS A 31 -4.35 -3.74 -8.75
CA HIS A 31 -4.62 -5.08 -9.25
C HIS A 31 -6.03 -5.57 -8.92
N PRO A 32 -6.64 -6.39 -9.80
CA PRO A 32 -7.88 -7.07 -9.46
C PRO A 32 -7.70 -7.95 -8.21
N PRO A 33 -8.78 -8.22 -7.45
CA PRO A 33 -8.69 -9.01 -6.23
C PRO A 33 -8.10 -10.40 -6.46
N VAL A 34 -6.87 -10.61 -6.02
CA VAL A 34 -6.14 -11.89 -6.08
C VAL A 34 -5.76 -12.36 -4.67
N ASN A 35 -5.42 -13.64 -4.53
CA ASN A 35 -4.87 -14.12 -3.26
C ASN A 35 -3.47 -13.53 -3.01
N VAL A 36 -3.06 -13.46 -1.74
CA VAL A 36 -1.78 -12.86 -1.33
C VAL A 36 -0.59 -13.54 -1.99
N THR A 37 -0.59 -14.88 -2.12
CA THR A 37 0.52 -15.62 -2.71
C THR A 37 0.74 -15.23 -4.17
N ARG A 38 -0.35 -15.10 -4.93
CA ARG A 38 -0.32 -14.69 -6.34
C ARG A 38 0.18 -13.26 -6.49
N LEU A 39 -0.37 -12.32 -5.71
CA LEU A 39 0.12 -10.94 -5.71
C LEU A 39 1.62 -10.88 -5.44
N LEU A 40 2.08 -11.59 -4.40
CA LEU A 40 3.49 -11.58 -4.03
C LEU A 40 4.40 -12.17 -5.12
N ALA A 41 3.94 -13.19 -5.84
CA ALA A 41 4.68 -13.74 -6.98
C ALA A 41 4.75 -12.74 -8.15
N GLU A 42 3.63 -12.08 -8.46
CA GLU A 42 3.57 -11.06 -9.53
C GLU A 42 4.47 -9.86 -9.19
N VAL A 43 4.38 -9.32 -7.97
CA VAL A 43 5.22 -8.21 -7.50
C VAL A 43 6.69 -8.59 -7.44
N SER A 44 7.00 -9.82 -7.00
CA SER A 44 8.38 -10.33 -6.97
C SER A 44 9.01 -10.36 -8.36
N ALA A 45 8.28 -10.88 -9.35
CA ALA A 45 8.73 -10.93 -10.73
C ALA A 45 8.85 -9.53 -11.35
N LYS A 46 7.87 -8.66 -11.11
CA LYS A 46 7.81 -7.29 -11.67
C LYS A 46 8.93 -6.38 -11.15
N HIS A 47 9.25 -6.47 -9.86
CA HIS A 47 10.18 -5.54 -9.19
C HIS A 47 11.51 -6.18 -8.79
N ASN A 48 11.74 -7.45 -9.15
CA ASN A 48 12.92 -8.23 -8.79
C ASN A 48 13.19 -8.24 -7.27
N LEU A 49 12.13 -8.41 -6.47
CA LEU A 49 12.19 -8.42 -5.00
C LEU A 49 11.98 -9.83 -4.45
N PRO A 50 12.74 -10.28 -3.42
CA PRO A 50 12.54 -11.59 -2.83
C PRO A 50 11.15 -11.74 -2.18
N ILE A 51 10.48 -12.88 -2.43
CA ILE A 51 9.17 -13.19 -1.83
C ILE A 51 9.21 -13.09 -0.30
N SER A 52 10.30 -13.54 0.34
CA SER A 52 10.48 -13.44 1.79
C SER A 52 10.45 -11.99 2.30
N THR A 53 11.05 -11.06 1.54
CA THR A 53 11.03 -9.63 1.84
C THR A 53 9.60 -9.10 1.74
N LEU A 54 8.90 -9.43 0.65
CA LEU A 54 7.53 -8.95 0.45
C LEU A 54 6.55 -9.51 1.49
N LYS A 55 6.73 -10.77 1.92
CA LYS A 55 5.92 -11.37 3.00
C LYS A 55 6.00 -10.56 4.29
N GLY A 56 7.21 -10.19 4.73
CA GLY A 56 7.40 -9.38 5.92
C GLY A 56 6.68 -8.03 5.83
N HIS A 57 6.74 -7.37 4.67
CA HIS A 57 6.05 -6.10 4.46
C HIS A 57 4.52 -6.24 4.41
N VAL A 58 3.98 -7.25 3.73
CA VAL A 58 2.53 -7.51 3.72
C VAL A 58 2.01 -7.88 5.11
N TRP A 59 2.79 -8.59 5.92
CA TRP A 59 2.46 -8.89 7.31
C TRP A 59 2.42 -7.62 8.15
N ALA A 60 3.45 -6.79 8.08
CA ALA A 60 3.48 -5.50 8.79
C ALA A 60 2.29 -4.60 8.39
N LEU A 61 1.93 -4.53 7.10
CA LEU A 61 0.77 -3.77 6.63
C LEU A 61 -0.56 -4.33 7.18
N ARG A 62 -0.66 -5.66 7.35
CA ARG A 62 -1.83 -6.31 7.95
C ARG A 62 -1.91 -6.00 9.44
N ASP A 63 -0.79 -6.07 10.15
CA ASP A 63 -0.73 -5.79 11.59
C ASP A 63 -1.08 -4.32 11.89
N LEU A 64 -0.71 -3.40 10.99
CA LEU A 64 -1.16 -2.00 11.02
C LEU A 64 -2.63 -1.81 10.63
N GLY A 65 -3.33 -2.87 10.23
CA GLY A 65 -4.73 -2.81 9.80
C GLY A 65 -4.96 -2.12 8.46
N LEU A 66 -3.92 -1.93 7.63
CA LEU A 66 -4.02 -1.27 6.33
C LEU A 66 -4.48 -2.22 5.22
N VAL A 67 -4.20 -3.52 5.37
CA VAL A 67 -4.64 -4.57 4.45
C VAL A 67 -5.31 -5.71 5.19
N VAL A 68 -6.20 -6.41 4.50
CA VAL A 68 -6.86 -7.62 5.01
C VAL A 68 -6.77 -8.74 3.97
N TYR A 69 -6.48 -9.96 4.45
CA TYR A 69 -6.55 -11.19 3.65
C TYR A 69 -6.72 -12.39 4.58
N ALA A 70 -7.21 -13.50 4.02
CA ALA A 70 -7.38 -14.76 4.74
C ALA A 70 -7.19 -15.94 3.77
N PRO A 71 -7.03 -17.18 4.26
CA PRO A 71 -7.04 -18.35 3.37
C PRO A 71 -8.27 -18.33 2.47
N ARG A 72 -8.05 -18.49 1.16
CA ARG A 72 -9.09 -18.43 0.10
C ARG A 72 -9.82 -17.08 -0.03
N ARG A 73 -9.37 -16.01 0.63
CA ARG A 73 -9.88 -14.65 0.42
C ARG A 73 -8.81 -13.78 -0.24
N PRO A 74 -9.20 -12.94 -1.21
CA PRO A 74 -8.25 -12.04 -1.86
C PRO A 74 -7.71 -11.00 -0.87
N ILE A 75 -6.51 -10.52 -1.13
CA ILE A 75 -5.95 -9.38 -0.40
C ILE A 75 -6.62 -8.09 -0.87
N ARG A 76 -6.94 -7.20 0.08
CA ARG A 76 -7.58 -5.91 -0.17
C ARG A 76 -7.09 -4.86 0.82
N LEU A 77 -7.16 -3.60 0.42
CA LEU A 77 -7.03 -2.47 1.34
C LEU A 77 -8.26 -2.38 2.26
N THR A 78 -8.01 -2.06 3.52
CA THR A 78 -9.07 -1.65 4.46
C THR A 78 -9.45 -0.19 4.22
N PRO A 79 -10.52 0.34 4.83
CA PRO A 79 -10.81 1.77 4.79
C PRO A 79 -9.64 2.64 5.27
N ALA A 80 -8.90 2.18 6.30
CA ALA A 80 -7.69 2.85 6.77
C ALA A 80 -6.56 2.81 5.73
N GLY A 81 -6.38 1.68 5.04
CA GLY A 81 -5.42 1.56 3.93
C GLY A 81 -5.71 2.55 2.80
N TRP A 82 -6.97 2.71 2.42
CA TRP A 82 -7.39 3.70 1.43
C TRP A 82 -7.12 5.13 1.88
N LEU A 83 -7.46 5.47 3.12
CA LEU A 83 -7.19 6.80 3.69
C LEU A 83 -5.68 7.12 3.69
N VAL A 84 -4.83 6.15 4.06
CA VAL A 84 -3.38 6.32 4.02
C VAL A 84 -2.90 6.61 2.60
N MET A 85 -3.42 5.90 1.59
CA MET A 85 -3.09 6.17 0.20
C MET A 85 -3.50 7.57 -0.26
N GLU A 86 -4.67 8.05 0.16
CA GLU A 86 -5.12 9.41 -0.12
C GLU A 86 -4.23 10.47 0.53
N ILE A 87 -3.89 10.29 1.82
CA ILE A 87 -2.99 11.22 2.54
C ILE A 87 -1.62 11.26 1.87
N LEU A 88 -1.11 10.12 1.42
CA LEU A 88 0.17 10.03 0.71
C LEU A 88 0.12 10.58 -0.73
N GLY A 89 -1.07 10.90 -1.27
CA GLY A 89 -1.24 11.39 -2.64
C GLY A 89 -1.05 10.28 -3.68
N LEU A 90 -1.38 9.04 -3.34
CA LEU A 90 -1.16 7.85 -4.17
C LEU A 90 -2.41 7.40 -4.92
N ARG A 91 -3.56 8.02 -4.63
CA ARG A 91 -4.82 7.72 -5.27
C ARG A 91 -5.01 8.66 -6.47
N GLY A 92 -4.63 8.20 -7.67
CA GLY A 92 -4.93 8.90 -8.92
C GLY A 92 -3.86 8.78 -9.99
N GLY A 93 -4.11 7.93 -11.00
CA GLY A 93 -3.93 8.40 -12.37
C GLY A 93 -5.06 9.39 -12.65
N VAL A 94 -4.71 10.67 -12.69
CA VAL A 94 -5.34 11.84 -13.36
C VAL A 94 -4.67 13.04 -12.69
N GLY A 95 -3.72 13.64 -13.43
CA GLY A 95 -3.17 14.99 -13.25
C GLY A 95 -2.82 15.42 -11.83
N ASP A 96 -1.52 15.44 -11.52
CA ASP A 96 -0.99 16.57 -10.76
C ASP A 96 -1.35 17.84 -11.55
N PRO A 97 -2.16 18.79 -11.03
CA PRO A 97 -1.96 20.16 -11.41
C PRO A 97 -0.68 20.61 -10.70
N GLU A 98 0.32 20.92 -11.51
CA GLU A 98 1.45 21.75 -11.11
C GLU A 98 0.95 22.89 -10.19
N VAL A 99 1.57 22.98 -9.01
CA VAL A 99 1.72 24.22 -8.26
C VAL A 99 3.18 24.61 -8.31
#